data_AF-A0AB36P206-F1
#
_entry.id   AF-A0AB36P206-F1
#
_cell.length_a   1.000
_cell.length_b   1.000
_cell.length_c   1.000
_cell.angle_alpha   90.00
_cell.angle_beta   90.00
_cell.angle_gamma   90.00
#
_symmetry.space_group_name_H-M   'P 1'
#
loop_
_entity.id
_entity.type
_entity.pdbx_description
1 polymer ?
#
loop_
_entity_poly.entity_id
_entity_poly.type
_entity_poly.pdbx_seq_one_letter_code
_entity_poly.pdbx_strand_id
1 'polypeptide(L)'
;MNILYIDANIFLGFYNSNRPEFKKLLDSIIEVKDKVFFTEQFKYEIDRNKLNVFKQSIDNYIKQVSIVNTILPEHLDKDNSSKLISWNSSRKELEIQIKNSNNELLQILNETLQNVSSSEDNVSKALSLLYNTSKKASIDNLNKARLRKEIGNPPGKKNDPLGDQLSWEMLLNIVPNVNRVWIVSKDQDYYTENKDILYLNPILKNDLIQLNPNIEIKVFNKLSQALRDFNDLESIISIPSKNELELISISESFEPNNYDNMRDFRIINDQREDFNIDAKDIEILKLLANGNNTSEIKEILNNKGEYLSLSGIEKKVAKLKFFFDANNTIHLVSITKDMGII
;
A
#
# COMPACT_ATOMS: atom_id res chain seq x y z
N MET A 1 -19.66 22.16 -7.58
CA MET A 1 -18.29 21.96 -7.00
C MET A 1 -17.79 20.55 -7.30
N ASN A 2 -16.49 20.35 -7.49
CA ASN A 2 -15.86 19.03 -7.64
C ASN A 2 -15.28 18.58 -6.30
N ILE A 3 -15.50 17.32 -5.89
CA ILE A 3 -15.03 16.81 -4.59
C ILE A 3 -14.42 15.40 -4.67
N LEU A 4 -13.46 15.14 -3.79
CA LEU A 4 -12.83 13.84 -3.56
C LEU A 4 -13.33 13.25 -2.23
N TYR A 5 -14.17 12.22 -2.28
CA TYR A 5 -14.48 11.39 -1.13
C TYR A 5 -13.43 10.27 -1.05
N ILE A 6 -12.62 10.28 0.01
CA ILE A 6 -11.57 9.29 0.21
C ILE A 6 -11.84 8.58 1.53
N ASP A 7 -11.98 7.27 1.45
CA ASP A 7 -12.15 6.39 2.60
C ASP A 7 -10.92 6.48 3.55
N ALA A 8 -11.16 6.44 4.86
CA ALA A 8 -10.14 6.46 5.90
C ALA A 8 -9.07 5.38 5.69
N ASN A 9 -9.45 4.20 5.19
CA ASN A 9 -8.54 3.09 4.92
C ASN A 9 -7.46 3.43 3.88
N ILE A 10 -7.75 4.32 2.93
CA ILE A 10 -6.76 4.78 1.95
C ILE A 10 -5.68 5.62 2.64
N PHE A 11 -6.06 6.49 3.58
CA PHE A 11 -5.11 7.32 4.32
C PHE A 11 -4.20 6.50 5.24
N LEU A 12 -4.71 5.40 5.80
CA LEU A 12 -3.89 4.45 6.56
C LEU A 12 -2.76 3.84 5.70
N GLY A 13 -2.96 3.76 4.38
CA GLY A 13 -1.93 3.34 3.44
C GLY A 13 -0.65 4.19 3.48
N PHE A 14 -0.72 5.47 3.87
CA PHE A 14 0.47 6.33 3.99
C PHE A 14 1.38 5.95 5.17
N TYR A 15 0.82 5.30 6.19
CA TYR A 15 1.57 4.76 7.32
C TYR A 15 2.20 3.39 7.00
N ASN A 16 1.91 2.79 5.85
CA ASN A 16 2.55 1.54 5.44
C ASN A 16 3.95 1.82 4.85
N SER A 17 4.99 1.44 5.58
CA SER A 17 6.38 1.68 5.17
C SER A 17 6.84 0.85 3.97
N ASN A 18 6.13 -0.23 3.63
CA ASN A 18 6.46 -1.11 2.51
C ASN A 18 6.09 -0.52 1.13
N ARG A 19 5.48 0.68 1.08
CA ARG A 19 5.06 1.34 -0.16
C ARG A 19 5.63 2.76 -0.25
N PRO A 20 6.95 2.92 -0.45
CA PRO A 20 7.57 4.24 -0.49
C PRO A 20 7.04 5.11 -1.63
N GLU A 21 6.65 4.52 -2.77
CA GLU A 21 6.10 5.27 -3.90
C GLU A 21 4.72 5.85 -3.57
N PHE A 22 3.90 5.15 -2.77
CA PHE A 22 2.57 5.61 -2.37
C PHE A 22 2.64 6.91 -1.58
N LYS A 23 3.72 7.12 -0.80
CA LYS A 23 3.94 8.36 -0.04
C LYS A 23 4.05 9.61 -0.94
N LYS A 24 4.42 9.46 -2.22
CA LYS A 24 4.48 10.58 -3.17
C LYS A 24 3.11 11.20 -3.45
N LEU A 25 2.01 10.46 -3.23
CA LEU A 25 0.66 10.99 -3.41
C LEU A 25 0.22 11.91 -2.27
N LEU A 26 0.93 11.92 -1.14
CA LEU A 26 0.56 12.71 0.03
C LEU A 26 0.56 14.21 -0.28
N ASP A 27 1.59 14.69 -0.97
CA ASP A 27 1.69 16.11 -1.34
C ASP A 27 0.53 16.53 -2.26
N SER A 28 0.17 15.68 -3.22
CA SER A 28 -0.98 15.88 -4.11
C SER A 28 -2.30 16.03 -3.36
N ILE A 29 -2.49 15.22 -2.31
CA ILE A 29 -3.69 15.27 -1.48
C ILE A 29 -3.75 16.52 -0.62
N ILE A 30 -2.61 16.95 -0.07
CA ILE A 30 -2.53 18.18 0.73
C ILE A 30 -2.74 19.42 -0.14
N GLU A 31 -2.26 19.41 -1.38
CA GLU A 31 -2.49 20.50 -2.34
C GLU A 31 -3.98 20.70 -2.62
N VAL A 32 -4.73 19.61 -2.81
CA VAL A 32 -6.17 19.64 -3.10
C VAL A 32 -7.06 19.53 -1.86
N LYS A 33 -6.51 19.78 -0.65
CA LYS A 33 -7.20 19.57 0.64
C LYS A 33 -8.58 20.22 0.75
N ASP A 34 -8.82 21.34 0.07
CA ASP A 34 -10.10 22.07 0.12
C ASP A 34 -11.20 21.39 -0.72
N LYS A 35 -10.81 20.45 -1.60
CA LYS A 35 -11.71 19.62 -2.41
C LYS A 35 -11.88 18.22 -1.84
N VAL A 36 -11.05 17.82 -0.87
CA VAL A 36 -11.16 16.54 -0.18
C VAL A 36 -12.28 16.63 0.85
N PHE A 37 -13.27 15.74 0.72
CA PHE A 37 -14.30 15.56 1.72
C PHE A 37 -13.73 14.77 2.89
N PHE A 38 -13.56 15.45 4.03
CA PHE A 38 -12.95 14.88 5.22
C PHE A 38 -13.82 15.13 6.46
N THR A 39 -14.03 14.10 7.28
CA THR A 39 -14.90 14.13 8.47
C THR A 39 -14.10 13.89 9.74
N GLU A 40 -14.60 14.35 10.90
CA GLU A 40 -14.00 14.00 12.20
C GLU A 40 -13.96 12.48 12.43
N GLN A 41 -14.91 11.75 11.85
CA GLN A 41 -14.93 10.30 11.94
C GLN A 41 -13.71 9.66 11.27
N PHE A 42 -13.35 10.12 10.06
CA PHE A 42 -12.13 9.65 9.38
C PHE A 42 -10.88 9.97 10.19
N LYS A 43 -10.81 11.16 10.80
CA LYS A 43 -9.72 11.50 11.73
C LYS A 43 -9.59 10.49 12.87
N TYR A 44 -10.70 10.17 13.56
CA TYR A 44 -10.67 9.21 14.66
C TYR A 44 -10.29 7.80 14.23
N GLU A 45 -10.70 7.40 13.03
CA GLU A 45 -10.33 6.11 12.46
C GLU A 45 -8.84 6.02 12.13
N ILE A 46 -8.29 7.06 11.50
CA ILE A 46 -6.86 7.14 11.21
C ILE A 46 -6.06 7.13 12.52
N ASP A 47 -6.42 7.97 13.50
CA ASP A 47 -5.69 8.05 14.77
C ASP A 47 -5.73 6.74 15.57
N ARG A 48 -6.83 5.99 15.51
CA ARG A 48 -6.98 4.68 16.18
C ARG A 48 -6.13 3.59 15.52
N ASN A 49 -5.99 3.61 14.21
CA ASN A 49 -5.42 2.50 13.45
C ASN A 49 -3.97 2.75 12.98
N LYS A 50 -3.52 4.00 12.85
CA LYS A 50 -2.21 4.36 12.26
C LYS A 50 -1.02 3.66 12.92
N LEU A 51 -1.01 3.57 14.26
CA LEU A 51 0.09 2.94 14.99
C LEU A 51 0.16 1.44 14.72
N ASN A 52 -0.99 0.77 14.65
CA ASN A 52 -1.06 -0.65 14.37
C ASN A 52 -0.61 -0.95 12.93
N VAL A 53 -1.07 -0.18 11.95
CA VAL A 53 -0.66 -0.32 10.54
C VAL A 53 0.85 -0.10 10.39
N PHE A 54 1.39 0.93 11.04
CA PHE A 54 2.83 1.20 11.01
C PHE A 54 3.63 0.06 11.64
N LYS A 55 3.21 -0.43 12.82
CA LYS A 55 3.84 -1.58 13.48
C LYS A 55 3.83 -2.84 12.60
N GLN A 56 2.69 -3.18 12.00
CA GLN A 56 2.59 -4.32 11.08
C GLN A 56 3.55 -4.18 9.89
N SER A 57 3.71 -2.95 9.35
CA SER A 57 4.66 -2.71 8.28
C SER A 57 6.12 -2.93 8.72
N ILE A 58 6.45 -2.59 9.97
CA ILE A 58 7.77 -2.78 10.58
C ILE A 58 8.05 -4.25 10.91
N ASP A 59 7.08 -4.98 11.44
CA ASP A 59 7.25 -6.38 11.85
C ASP A 59 7.71 -7.26 10.67
N ASN A 60 7.29 -6.93 9.44
CA ASN A 60 7.78 -7.59 8.23
C ASN A 60 9.27 -7.36 7.99
N TYR A 61 9.80 -6.16 8.26
CA TYR A 61 11.25 -5.90 8.20
C TYR A 61 12.01 -6.66 9.28
N ILE A 62 11.48 -6.72 10.51
CA ILE A 62 12.14 -7.43 11.62
C ILE A 62 12.25 -8.93 11.32
N LYS A 63 11.19 -9.55 10.79
CA LYS A 63 11.18 -10.97 10.40
C LYS A 63 12.23 -11.33 9.34
N GLN A 64 12.62 -10.37 8.49
CA GLN A 64 13.59 -10.58 7.42
C GLN A 64 15.05 -10.46 7.91
N VAL A 65 15.28 -9.75 9.02
CA VAL A 65 16.63 -9.49 9.56
C VAL A 65 17.07 -10.55 10.58
N SER A 66 16.19 -11.50 10.95
CA SER A 66 16.58 -12.63 11.81
C SER A 66 17.45 -13.62 11.04
N ILE A 67 18.76 -13.50 11.19
CA ILE A 67 19.72 -14.47 10.65
C ILE A 67 19.66 -15.78 11.44
N VAL A 68 19.66 -16.90 10.71
CA VAL A 68 19.78 -18.25 11.27
C VAL A 68 21.22 -18.46 11.76
N ASN A 69 21.40 -18.73 13.05
CA ASN A 69 22.67 -19.16 13.64
C ASN A 69 23.19 -20.37 12.86
N THR A 70 24.21 -20.18 12.03
CA THR A 70 24.77 -21.25 11.20
C THR A 70 26.24 -21.40 11.56
N ILE A 71 26.49 -22.30 12.49
CA ILE A 71 27.84 -22.78 12.83
C ILE A 71 28.00 -24.14 12.17
N LEU A 72 29.07 -24.32 11.39
CA LEU A 72 29.34 -25.62 10.79
C LEU A 72 29.85 -26.59 11.86
N PRO A 73 29.30 -27.82 11.94
CA PRO A 73 29.77 -28.82 12.90
C PRO A 73 31.26 -29.12 12.72
N GLU A 74 32.01 -29.03 13.81
CA GLU A 74 33.48 -29.17 13.80
C GLU A 74 33.96 -30.54 13.30
N HIS A 75 33.14 -31.60 13.43
CA HIS A 75 33.46 -32.95 12.96
C HIS A 75 33.45 -33.11 11.44
N LEU A 76 33.02 -32.10 10.67
CA LEU A 76 33.14 -32.07 9.21
C LEU A 76 34.59 -31.78 8.75
N ASP A 77 35.45 -31.39 9.68
CA ASP A 77 36.85 -31.07 9.42
C ASP A 77 37.74 -32.34 9.48
N LYS A 78 37.63 -33.20 8.46
CA LYS A 78 38.39 -34.47 8.40
C LYS A 78 39.92 -34.28 8.35
N ASP A 79 40.41 -33.09 8.01
CA ASP A 79 41.83 -32.79 7.77
C ASP A 79 42.41 -31.66 8.66
N ASN A 80 41.73 -31.24 9.75
CA ASN A 80 42.14 -30.06 10.54
C ASN A 80 42.38 -28.82 9.64
N SER A 81 41.49 -28.59 8.68
CA SER A 81 41.61 -27.47 7.75
C SER A 81 41.41 -26.17 8.51
N SER A 82 42.49 -25.37 8.64
CA SER A 82 42.46 -24.03 9.23
C SER A 82 41.34 -23.13 8.66
N LYS A 83 40.84 -23.46 7.48
CA LYS A 83 39.69 -22.83 6.83
C LYS A 83 38.38 -22.96 7.62
N LEU A 84 38.02 -24.12 8.15
CA LEU A 84 36.72 -24.30 8.83
C LEU A 84 36.69 -23.53 10.16
N ILE A 85 37.78 -23.58 10.93
CA ILE A 85 37.97 -22.81 12.15
C ILE A 85 37.97 -21.30 11.85
N SER A 86 38.68 -20.87 10.80
CA SER A 86 38.70 -19.46 10.39
C SER A 86 37.31 -18.97 9.96
N TRP A 87 36.56 -19.78 9.22
CA TRP A 87 35.22 -19.45 8.76
C TRP A 87 34.23 -19.34 9.94
N ASN A 88 34.22 -20.31 10.86
CA ASN A 88 33.39 -20.25 12.06
C ASN A 88 33.74 -19.02 12.94
N SER A 89 35.01 -18.63 13.01
CA SER A 89 35.45 -17.42 13.73
C SER A 89 34.95 -16.14 13.05
N SER A 90 35.14 -16.00 11.74
CA SER A 90 34.59 -14.87 10.97
C SER A 90 33.07 -14.81 11.04
N ARG A 91 32.38 -15.97 11.10
CA ARG A 91 30.93 -16.02 11.23
C ARG A 91 30.46 -15.50 12.58
N LYS A 92 31.16 -15.84 13.68
CA LYS A 92 30.87 -15.29 15.02
C LYS A 92 31.08 -13.78 15.08
N GLU A 93 32.10 -13.25 14.42
CA GLU A 93 32.31 -11.79 14.35
C GLU A 93 31.16 -11.09 13.62
N LEU A 94 30.72 -11.65 12.49
CA LEU A 94 29.54 -11.15 11.77
C LEU A 94 28.28 -11.22 12.63
N GLU A 95 28.07 -12.32 13.37
CA GLU A 95 26.94 -12.44 14.30
C GLU A 95 26.93 -11.32 15.36
N ILE A 96 28.09 -10.96 15.90
CA ILE A 96 28.22 -9.85 16.87
C ILE A 96 27.87 -8.51 16.19
N GLN A 97 28.38 -8.26 14.99
CA GLN A 97 28.10 -7.03 14.24
C GLN A 97 26.61 -6.91 13.91
N ILE A 98 26.00 -7.99 13.43
CA ILE A 98 24.56 -8.06 13.15
C ILE A 98 23.76 -7.84 14.42
N LYS A 99 24.14 -8.46 15.54
CA LYS A 99 23.44 -8.25 16.82
C LYS A 99 23.49 -6.79 17.26
N ASN A 100 24.63 -6.12 17.13
CA ASN A 100 24.76 -4.70 17.46
C ASN A 100 23.91 -3.84 16.53
N SER A 101 23.97 -4.07 15.21
CA SER A 101 23.15 -3.37 14.23
C SER A 101 21.64 -3.57 14.48
N ASN A 102 21.22 -4.78 14.86
CA ASN A 102 19.83 -5.08 15.20
C ASN A 102 19.38 -4.34 16.47
N ASN A 103 20.25 -4.16 17.45
CA ASN A 103 19.93 -3.36 18.65
C ASN A 103 19.73 -1.88 18.29
N GLU A 104 20.60 -1.32 17.43
CA GLU A 104 20.43 0.06 16.93
C GLU A 104 19.13 0.20 16.12
N LEU A 105 18.84 -0.77 15.25
CA LEU A 105 17.59 -0.81 14.50
C LEU A 105 16.38 -0.81 15.44
N LEU A 106 16.38 -1.64 16.49
CA LEU A 106 15.29 -1.67 17.48
C LEU A 106 15.10 -0.31 18.18
N GLN A 107 16.19 0.42 18.46
CA GLN A 107 16.09 1.77 19.02
C GLN A 107 15.41 2.73 18.04
N ILE A 108 15.87 2.76 16.78
CA ILE A 108 15.27 3.60 15.71
C ILE A 108 13.79 3.25 15.51
N LEU A 109 13.44 1.96 15.53
CA LEU A 109 12.06 1.51 15.37
C LEU A 109 11.18 1.95 16.54
N ASN A 110 11.69 1.88 17.77
CA ASN A 110 10.96 2.38 18.95
C ASN A 110 10.76 3.90 18.90
N GLU A 111 11.79 4.66 18.52
CA GLU A 111 11.68 6.12 18.36
C GLU A 111 10.67 6.49 17.26
N THR A 112 10.71 5.81 16.12
CA THR A 112 9.75 6.06 15.03
C THR A 112 8.33 5.66 15.41
N LEU A 113 8.12 4.54 16.12
CA LEU A 113 6.81 4.16 16.68
C LEU A 113 6.30 5.21 17.68
N GLN A 114 7.18 5.73 18.53
CA GLN A 114 6.84 6.80 19.47
C GLN A 114 6.40 8.06 18.71
N ASN A 115 7.11 8.45 17.66
CA ASN A 115 6.76 9.61 16.82
C ASN A 115 5.41 9.43 16.11
N VAL A 116 5.09 8.23 15.65
CA VAL A 116 3.77 7.94 15.06
C VAL A 116 2.67 7.98 16.12
N SER A 117 2.95 7.47 17.32
CA SER A 117 2.00 7.53 18.45
C SER A 117 1.75 8.97 18.92
N SER A 118 2.77 9.82 18.98
CA SER A 118 2.65 11.23 19.33
C SER A 118 2.16 12.11 18.17
N SER A 119 1.98 11.54 16.97
CA SER A 119 1.62 12.26 15.74
C SER A 119 2.67 13.30 15.30
N GLU A 120 3.93 13.08 15.65
CA GLU A 120 5.07 13.92 15.32
C GLU A 120 5.79 13.47 14.04
N ASP A 121 5.39 12.34 13.47
CA ASP A 121 5.91 11.86 12.19
C ASP A 121 5.45 12.74 11.00
N ASN A 122 6.16 12.63 9.88
CA ASN A 122 5.92 13.47 8.70
C ASN A 122 4.52 13.24 8.09
N VAL A 123 3.99 12.02 8.12
CA VAL A 123 2.66 11.71 7.58
C VAL A 123 1.58 12.32 8.46
N SER A 124 1.67 12.14 9.77
CA SER A 124 0.74 12.78 10.72
C SER A 124 0.78 14.30 10.64
N LYS A 125 1.96 14.90 10.52
CA LYS A 125 2.12 16.35 10.34
C LYS A 125 1.46 16.84 9.05
N ALA A 126 1.64 16.14 7.93
CA ALA A 126 0.97 16.49 6.68
C ALA A 126 -0.56 16.37 6.79
N LEU A 127 -1.06 15.24 7.31
CA LEU A 127 -2.50 15.01 7.48
C LEU A 127 -3.16 15.97 8.47
N SER A 128 -2.40 16.56 9.40
CA SER A 128 -2.93 17.60 10.30
C SER A 128 -3.56 18.79 9.57
N LEU A 129 -3.08 19.09 8.35
CA LEU A 129 -3.65 20.14 7.49
C LEU A 129 -5.06 19.79 7.00
N LEU A 130 -5.35 18.50 6.77
CA LEU A 130 -6.70 17.99 6.48
C LEU A 130 -7.56 17.90 7.74
N TYR A 131 -6.96 17.60 8.89
CA TYR A 131 -7.72 17.51 10.14
C TYR A 131 -8.36 18.85 10.50
N ASN A 132 -7.71 19.96 10.15
CA ASN A 132 -8.24 21.30 10.34
C ASN A 132 -9.44 21.62 9.44
N THR A 133 -9.61 20.93 8.30
CA THR A 133 -10.76 21.08 7.41
C THR A 133 -11.88 20.08 7.72
N SER A 134 -11.69 19.23 8.75
CA SER A 134 -12.65 18.19 9.11
C SER A 134 -14.02 18.74 9.48
N LYS A 135 -15.05 18.12 8.91
CA LYS A 135 -16.46 18.45 9.21
C LYS A 135 -16.95 17.65 10.41
N LYS A 136 -17.76 18.28 11.25
CA LYS A 136 -18.42 17.63 12.39
C LYS A 136 -19.79 17.12 12.01
N ALA A 137 -20.18 15.98 12.57
CA ALA A 137 -21.52 15.44 12.38
C ALA A 137 -22.55 16.23 13.19
N SER A 138 -23.73 16.44 12.61
CA SER A 138 -24.91 16.90 13.35
C SER A 138 -25.62 15.71 14.02
N ILE A 139 -26.52 15.99 14.96
CA ILE A 139 -27.37 14.95 15.58
C ILE A 139 -28.28 14.26 14.56
N ASP A 140 -28.73 14.99 13.54
CA ASP A 140 -29.54 14.45 12.45
C ASP A 140 -28.76 13.42 11.64
N ASN A 141 -27.50 13.72 11.30
CA ASN A 141 -26.62 12.78 10.60
C ASN A 141 -26.42 11.50 11.39
N LEU A 142 -26.26 11.59 12.72
CA LEU A 142 -26.14 10.42 13.59
C LEU A 142 -27.40 9.56 13.56
N ASN A 143 -28.59 10.16 13.60
CA ASN A 143 -29.85 9.44 13.55
C ASN A 143 -30.07 8.75 12.19
N LYS A 144 -29.79 9.46 11.08
CA LYS A 144 -29.86 8.88 9.73
C LYS A 144 -28.88 7.74 9.54
N ALA A 145 -27.66 7.89 10.04
CA ALA A 145 -26.64 6.84 9.96
C ALA A 145 -27.05 5.59 10.74
N ARG A 146 -27.64 5.76 11.95
CA ARG A 146 -28.20 4.65 12.74
C ARG A 146 -29.30 3.93 11.99
N LEU A 147 -30.25 4.68 11.44
CA LEU A 147 -31.34 4.11 10.64
C LEU A 147 -30.81 3.34 9.43
N ARG A 148 -29.86 3.91 8.67
CA ARG A 148 -29.19 3.27 7.52
C ARG A 148 -28.59 1.92 7.92
N LYS A 149 -27.91 1.88 9.06
CA LYS A 149 -27.31 0.66 9.59
C LYS A 149 -28.36 -0.39 9.99
N GLU A 150 -29.44 0.04 10.63
CA GLU A 150 -30.53 -0.85 11.08
C GLU A 150 -31.27 -1.50 9.90
N ILE A 151 -31.54 -0.74 8.84
CA ILE A 151 -32.18 -1.26 7.62
C ILE A 151 -31.21 -2.06 6.72
N GLY A 152 -29.92 -2.06 7.04
CA GLY A 152 -28.89 -2.81 6.32
C GLY A 152 -28.46 -2.18 5.00
N ASN A 153 -28.58 -0.86 4.87
CA ASN A 153 -28.11 -0.14 3.70
C ASN A 153 -26.60 0.15 3.79
N PRO A 154 -25.85 0.04 2.69
CA PRO A 154 -24.41 0.39 2.64
C PRO A 154 -24.21 1.90 2.83
N PRO A 155 -22.99 2.39 3.10
CA PRO A 155 -21.76 1.62 3.29
C PRO A 155 -21.60 1.09 4.73
N GLY A 156 -20.84 0.01 4.89
CA GLY A 156 -20.50 -0.61 6.18
C GLY A 156 -21.48 -1.70 6.62
N LYS A 157 -21.03 -2.58 7.53
CA LYS A 157 -21.77 -3.79 7.95
C LYS A 157 -22.43 -3.62 9.31
N LYS A 158 -23.33 -4.57 9.65
CA LYS A 158 -24.06 -4.56 10.92
C LYS A 158 -23.15 -4.56 12.16
N ASN A 159 -22.00 -5.21 12.08
CA ASN A 159 -21.07 -5.33 13.20
C ASN A 159 -20.04 -4.18 13.24
N ASP A 160 -19.93 -3.40 12.17
CA ASP A 160 -18.92 -2.36 12.05
C ASP A 160 -19.31 -1.13 12.87
N PRO A 161 -18.34 -0.31 13.30
CA PRO A 161 -18.64 1.01 13.85
C PRO A 161 -19.52 1.82 12.88
N LEU A 162 -20.27 2.80 13.40
CA LEU A 162 -21.17 3.66 12.60
C LEU A 162 -20.40 4.62 11.64
N GLY A 163 -19.12 4.39 11.41
CA GLY A 163 -18.21 5.37 10.83
C GLY A 163 -18.52 5.68 9.36
N ASP A 164 -18.63 4.62 8.56
CA ASP A 164 -18.91 4.72 7.13
C ASP A 164 -20.31 5.29 6.88
N GLN A 165 -21.32 4.79 7.60
CA GLN A 165 -22.68 5.29 7.47
C GLN A 165 -22.74 6.78 7.82
N LEU A 166 -22.06 7.20 8.87
CA LEU A 166 -22.04 8.61 9.28
C LEU A 166 -21.36 9.50 8.25
N SER A 167 -20.20 9.08 7.75
CA SER A 167 -19.46 9.85 6.74
C SER A 167 -20.25 9.96 5.43
N TRP A 168 -20.98 8.91 5.05
CA TRP A 168 -21.86 8.93 3.90
C TRP A 168 -23.05 9.88 4.07
N GLU A 169 -23.77 9.83 5.20
CA GLU A 169 -24.87 10.77 5.47
C GLU A 169 -24.39 12.24 5.49
N MET A 170 -23.16 12.47 5.98
CA MET A 170 -22.55 13.79 5.92
C MET A 170 -22.21 14.23 4.48
N LEU A 171 -21.82 13.29 3.60
CA LEU A 171 -21.59 13.56 2.18
C LEU A 171 -22.90 13.98 1.51
N LEU A 172 -24.01 13.27 1.77
CA LEU A 172 -25.32 13.55 1.19
C LEU A 172 -25.78 14.99 1.43
N ASN A 173 -25.45 15.59 2.58
CA ASN A 173 -25.80 16.99 2.87
C ASN A 173 -25.20 18.01 1.90
N ILE A 174 -24.05 17.72 1.28
CA ILE A 174 -23.37 18.66 0.37
C ILE A 174 -23.61 18.35 -1.11
N VAL A 175 -24.09 17.13 -1.42
CA VAL A 175 -24.34 16.63 -2.79
C VAL A 175 -25.17 17.57 -3.66
N PRO A 176 -26.22 18.28 -3.15
CA PRO A 176 -26.98 19.22 -3.97
C PRO A 176 -26.14 20.32 -4.64
N ASN A 177 -24.96 20.64 -4.11
CA ASN A 177 -24.05 21.66 -4.64
C ASN A 177 -22.81 21.07 -5.35
N VAL A 178 -22.78 19.76 -5.54
CA VAL A 178 -21.65 19.01 -6.11
C VAL A 178 -21.96 18.64 -7.55
N ASN A 179 -21.08 19.01 -8.48
CA ASN A 179 -21.21 18.68 -9.89
C ASN A 179 -20.62 17.30 -10.19
N ARG A 180 -19.48 17.00 -9.56
CA ARG A 180 -18.76 15.74 -9.75
C ARG A 180 -18.15 15.26 -8.44
N VAL A 181 -18.30 13.97 -8.16
CA VAL A 181 -17.75 13.30 -6.99
C VAL A 181 -16.87 12.13 -7.41
N TRP A 182 -15.66 12.10 -6.88
CA TRP A 182 -14.74 10.96 -6.95
C TRP A 182 -14.84 10.21 -5.65
N ILE A 183 -15.27 8.95 -5.70
CA ILE A 183 -15.35 8.06 -4.55
C ILE A 183 -14.16 7.12 -4.62
N VAL A 184 -13.27 7.22 -3.64
CA VAL A 184 -12.07 6.39 -3.51
C VAL A 184 -12.20 5.53 -2.27
N SER A 185 -12.46 4.24 -2.47
CA SER A 185 -12.54 3.25 -1.39
C SER A 185 -12.06 1.90 -1.90
N LYS A 186 -11.51 1.08 -1.01
CA LYS A 186 -11.18 -0.33 -1.29
C LYS A 186 -12.26 -1.29 -0.86
N ASP A 187 -13.28 -0.80 -0.15
CA ASP A 187 -14.33 -1.64 0.39
C ASP A 187 -15.38 -1.95 -0.68
N GLN A 188 -15.67 -3.24 -0.83
CA GLN A 188 -16.66 -3.76 -1.77
C GLN A 188 -18.09 -3.38 -1.37
N ASP A 189 -18.30 -2.86 -0.16
CA ASP A 189 -19.58 -2.27 0.24
C ASP A 189 -19.93 -1.04 -0.65
N TYR A 190 -18.92 -0.33 -1.16
CA TYR A 190 -19.11 0.81 -2.05
C TYR A 190 -19.32 0.41 -3.51
N TYR A 191 -18.68 -0.66 -4.00
CA TYR A 191 -18.68 -0.97 -5.42
C TYR A 191 -18.59 -2.46 -5.72
N THR A 192 -19.01 -2.83 -6.94
CA THR A 192 -18.76 -4.14 -7.52
C THR A 192 -17.80 -3.98 -8.71
N GLU A 193 -16.75 -4.79 -8.74
CA GLU A 193 -15.76 -4.80 -9.81
C GLU A 193 -16.05 -5.91 -10.83
N ASN A 194 -15.97 -5.60 -12.12
CA ASN A 194 -16.05 -6.58 -13.19
C ASN A 194 -15.08 -6.22 -14.32
N LYS A 195 -14.08 -7.07 -14.57
CA LYS A 195 -13.03 -6.87 -15.59
C LYS A 195 -12.42 -5.46 -15.53
N ASP A 196 -11.94 -5.08 -14.34
CA ASP A 196 -11.31 -3.79 -14.03
C ASP A 196 -12.24 -2.56 -14.11
N ILE A 197 -13.54 -2.76 -14.32
CA ILE A 197 -14.55 -1.68 -14.28
C ILE A 197 -15.27 -1.72 -12.93
N LEU A 198 -15.28 -0.58 -12.25
CA LEU A 198 -15.93 -0.40 -10.94
C LEU A 198 -17.32 0.20 -11.11
N TYR A 199 -18.31 -0.48 -10.54
CA TYR A 199 -19.71 -0.04 -10.53
C TYR A 199 -20.11 0.33 -9.11
N LEU A 200 -20.50 1.58 -8.88
CA LEU A 200 -21.02 2.02 -7.58
C LEU A 200 -22.23 1.17 -7.18
N ASN A 201 -22.31 0.82 -5.89
CA ASN A 201 -23.46 0.14 -5.31
C ASN A 201 -24.77 0.87 -5.67
N PRO A 202 -25.82 0.17 -6.14
CA PRO A 202 -27.06 0.79 -6.58
C PRO A 202 -27.73 1.69 -5.54
N ILE A 203 -27.67 1.33 -4.25
CA ILE A 203 -28.27 2.13 -3.17
C ILE A 203 -27.53 3.46 -3.04
N LEU A 204 -26.20 3.41 -2.97
CA LEU A 204 -25.35 4.60 -2.89
C LEU A 204 -25.51 5.50 -4.11
N LYS A 205 -25.60 4.90 -5.30
CA LYS A 205 -25.83 5.62 -6.55
C LYS A 205 -27.18 6.33 -6.53
N ASN A 206 -28.23 5.65 -6.08
CA ASN A 206 -29.57 6.22 -5.98
C ASN A 206 -29.62 7.37 -4.97
N ASP A 207 -28.96 7.25 -3.81
CA ASP A 207 -28.88 8.33 -2.82
C ASP A 207 -28.33 9.62 -3.44
N LEU A 208 -27.26 9.51 -4.23
CA LEU A 208 -26.62 10.66 -4.88
C LEU A 208 -27.50 11.28 -5.98
N ILE A 209 -28.05 10.44 -6.86
CA ILE A 209 -28.86 10.89 -8.01
C ILE A 209 -30.19 11.49 -7.55
N GLN A 210 -30.80 10.96 -6.49
CA GLN A 210 -32.03 11.52 -5.93
C GLN A 210 -31.85 12.95 -5.43
N LEU A 211 -30.69 13.26 -4.86
CA LEU A 211 -30.37 14.59 -4.35
C LEU A 211 -29.85 15.53 -5.45
N ASN A 212 -29.14 15.00 -6.44
CA ASN A 212 -28.69 15.76 -7.60
C ASN A 212 -28.72 14.87 -8.87
N PRO A 213 -29.75 14.99 -9.72
CA PRO A 213 -29.88 14.16 -10.92
C PRO A 213 -28.75 14.33 -11.95
N ASN A 214 -28.05 15.47 -11.91
CA ASN A 214 -27.00 15.83 -12.86
C ASN A 214 -25.59 15.57 -12.31
N ILE A 215 -25.47 14.93 -11.13
CA ILE A 215 -24.16 14.64 -10.55
C ILE A 215 -23.40 13.60 -11.37
N GLU A 216 -22.15 13.90 -11.69
CA GLU A 216 -21.24 12.91 -12.27
C GLU A 216 -20.50 12.16 -11.15
N ILE A 217 -20.57 10.83 -11.20
CA ILE A 217 -20.03 9.96 -10.17
C ILE A 217 -18.91 9.13 -10.79
N LYS A 218 -17.72 9.19 -10.22
CA LYS A 218 -16.60 8.32 -10.58
C LYS A 218 -16.15 7.53 -9.36
N VAL A 219 -15.88 6.25 -9.56
CA VAL A 219 -15.46 5.33 -8.48
C VAL A 219 -14.09 4.77 -8.80
N PHE A 220 -13.23 4.74 -7.79
CA PHE A 220 -11.87 4.23 -7.88
C PHE A 220 -11.55 3.38 -6.65
N ASN A 221 -10.87 2.26 -6.86
CA ASN A 221 -10.29 1.45 -5.79
C ASN A 221 -8.82 1.82 -5.50
N LYS A 222 -8.27 2.76 -6.27
CA LYS A 222 -6.88 3.22 -6.20
C LYS A 222 -6.81 4.74 -6.19
N LEU A 223 -6.05 5.28 -5.26
CA LEU A 223 -5.84 6.71 -5.10
C LEU A 223 -5.06 7.30 -6.27
N SER A 224 -4.04 6.58 -6.78
CA SER A 224 -3.25 7.04 -7.93
C SER A 224 -4.11 7.30 -9.17
N GLN A 225 -5.06 6.41 -9.45
CA GLN A 225 -5.97 6.55 -10.59
C GLN A 225 -6.98 7.67 -10.39
N ALA A 226 -7.53 7.80 -9.18
CA ALA A 226 -8.45 8.87 -8.84
C ALA A 226 -7.79 10.26 -8.98
N LEU A 227 -6.58 10.43 -8.43
CA LEU A 227 -5.82 11.67 -8.54
C LEU A 227 -5.42 12.00 -9.97
N ARG A 228 -5.09 10.97 -10.78
CA ARG A 228 -4.81 11.15 -12.20
C ARG A 228 -6.01 11.73 -12.94
N ASP A 229 -7.19 11.13 -12.76
CA ASP A 229 -8.42 11.60 -13.41
C ASP A 229 -8.87 12.96 -12.88
N PHE A 230 -8.65 13.24 -11.59
CA PHE A 230 -8.93 14.54 -10.98
C PHE A 230 -8.00 15.64 -11.53
N ASN A 231 -6.71 15.33 -11.71
CA ASN A 231 -5.71 16.25 -12.24
C ASN A 231 -6.02 16.71 -13.66
N ASP A 232 -6.63 15.85 -14.49
CA ASP A 232 -7.04 16.20 -15.85
C ASP A 232 -8.05 17.39 -15.89
N LEU A 233 -8.63 17.76 -14.74
CA LEU A 233 -9.63 18.83 -14.64
C LEU A 233 -9.19 20.00 -13.77
N GLU A 234 -8.57 19.73 -12.61
CA GLU A 234 -8.27 20.76 -11.60
C GLU A 234 -6.79 21.12 -11.54
N SER A 235 -5.91 20.46 -12.30
CA SER A 235 -4.45 20.68 -12.36
C SER A 235 -3.75 20.69 -10.98
N ILE A 236 -3.13 19.56 -10.63
CA ILE A 236 -2.33 19.35 -9.43
C ILE A 236 -0.85 19.50 -9.80
N ILE A 237 -0.14 20.42 -9.16
CA ILE A 237 1.28 20.68 -9.44
C ILE A 237 2.17 19.55 -8.93
N SER A 238 1.85 19.03 -7.75
CA SER A 238 2.62 17.98 -7.07
C SER A 238 2.32 16.55 -7.53
N ILE A 239 1.52 16.36 -8.59
CA ILE A 239 1.17 15.02 -9.06
C ILE A 239 2.42 14.29 -9.60
N PRO A 240 2.66 13.02 -9.21
CA PRO A 240 3.75 12.24 -9.77
C PRO A 240 3.63 12.06 -11.28
N SER A 241 4.75 11.76 -11.93
CA SER A 241 4.77 11.50 -13.38
C SER A 241 3.88 10.30 -13.75
N LYS A 242 3.46 10.21 -15.02
CA LYS A 242 2.60 9.11 -15.50
C LYS A 242 3.18 7.72 -15.22
N ASN A 243 4.50 7.56 -15.35
CA ASN A 243 5.18 6.30 -15.06
C ASN A 243 5.15 5.98 -13.56
N GLU A 244 5.37 6.99 -12.69
CA GLU A 244 5.31 6.80 -11.24
C GLU A 244 3.89 6.47 -10.76
N LEU A 245 2.87 7.13 -11.30
CA LEU A 245 1.46 6.81 -11.00
C LEU A 245 1.12 5.37 -11.36
N GLU A 246 1.68 4.84 -12.46
CA GLU A 246 1.48 3.45 -12.86
C GLU A 246 2.15 2.49 -11.86
N LEU A 247 3.36 2.78 -11.39
CA LEU A 247 4.03 2.00 -10.36
C LEU A 247 3.27 2.02 -9.02
N ILE A 248 2.75 3.18 -8.63
CA ILE A 248 1.93 3.32 -7.43
C ILE A 248 0.63 2.54 -7.58
N SER A 249 -0.03 2.62 -8.73
CA SER A 249 -1.25 1.86 -9.02
C SER A 249 -1.06 0.34 -8.89
N ILE A 250 0.13 -0.14 -9.23
CA ILE A 250 0.51 -1.55 -9.08
C ILE A 250 0.75 -1.88 -7.60
N SER A 251 1.49 -1.05 -6.87
CA SER A 251 1.74 -1.29 -5.44
C SER A 251 0.45 -1.24 -4.61
N GLU A 252 -0.52 -0.41 -5.00
CA GLU A 252 -1.85 -0.35 -4.38
C GLU A 252 -2.65 -1.66 -4.52
N SER A 253 -2.52 -2.37 -5.65
CA SER A 253 -3.19 -3.66 -5.91
C SER A 253 -2.69 -4.81 -5.03
N PHE A 254 -1.53 -4.65 -4.43
CA PHE A 254 -0.81 -5.71 -3.75
C PHE A 254 -0.88 -5.52 -2.23
N GLU A 255 -2.04 -5.81 -1.63
CA GLU A 255 -2.21 -5.67 -0.17
C GLU A 255 -1.54 -6.79 0.63
N PRO A 256 -0.86 -6.45 1.74
CA PRO A 256 -0.32 -7.41 2.70
C PRO A 256 -1.40 -8.04 3.61
N ASN A 257 -2.69 -7.81 3.38
CA ASN A 257 -3.79 -8.24 4.26
C ASN A 257 -4.11 -9.75 4.22
N ASN A 258 -3.07 -10.60 4.23
CA ASN A 258 -3.17 -12.03 4.50
C ASN A 258 -2.10 -12.55 5.48
N TYR A 259 -1.42 -11.68 6.24
CA TYR A 259 -0.43 -12.15 7.22
C TYR A 259 -1.05 -12.74 8.51
N ASP A 260 -2.35 -12.54 8.78
CA ASP A 260 -3.04 -13.19 9.90
C ASP A 260 -3.44 -14.66 9.63
N ASN A 261 -3.25 -15.16 8.41
CA ASN A 261 -3.47 -16.57 8.04
C ASN A 261 -2.14 -17.34 7.80
N MET A 262 -1.06 -17.01 8.52
CA MET A 262 0.16 -17.84 8.56
C MET A 262 -0.01 -19.19 9.32
N ARG A 263 -1.20 -19.80 9.26
CA ARG A 263 -1.42 -21.22 9.60
C ARG A 263 -1.93 -22.07 8.44
N ASP A 264 -2.36 -21.49 7.32
CA ASP A 264 -2.99 -22.25 6.22
C ASP A 264 -2.24 -22.18 4.89
N PHE A 265 -0.92 -22.38 4.91
CA PHE A 265 -0.09 -22.65 3.71
C PHE A 265 -0.44 -23.97 2.99
N ARG A 266 -1.61 -24.59 3.26
CA ARG A 266 -2.06 -25.84 2.63
C ARG A 266 -3.47 -25.79 2.03
N ILE A 267 -4.22 -24.68 2.10
CA ILE A 267 -5.62 -24.67 1.64
C ILE A 267 -5.91 -23.66 0.51
N ILE A 268 -5.06 -22.67 0.25
CA ILE A 268 -5.31 -21.67 -0.80
C ILE A 268 -4.54 -22.02 -2.08
N ASN A 269 -4.93 -23.10 -2.75
CA ASN A 269 -4.32 -23.52 -4.03
C ASN A 269 -5.28 -23.45 -5.23
N ASP A 270 -6.48 -22.86 -5.09
CA ASP A 270 -7.51 -23.04 -6.13
C ASP A 270 -8.07 -21.78 -6.79
N GLN A 271 -7.58 -20.56 -6.47
CA GLN A 271 -8.03 -19.33 -7.18
C GLN A 271 -6.93 -18.27 -7.42
N ARG A 272 -5.68 -18.68 -7.70
CA ARG A 272 -4.75 -17.80 -8.41
C ARG A 272 -4.77 -18.21 -9.88
N GLU A 273 -5.16 -17.32 -10.78
CA GLU A 273 -4.65 -17.42 -12.15
C GLU A 273 -3.12 -17.50 -12.05
N ASP A 274 -2.55 -18.56 -12.64
CA ASP A 274 -1.15 -18.96 -12.53
C ASP A 274 -0.17 -17.78 -12.72
N PHE A 275 0.37 -17.28 -11.61
CA PHE A 275 1.58 -16.44 -11.64
C PHE A 275 2.78 -17.34 -11.92
N ASN A 276 2.93 -17.76 -13.18
CA ASN A 276 4.13 -18.42 -13.67
C ASN A 276 5.20 -17.37 -13.96
N ILE A 277 6.38 -17.53 -13.34
CA ILE A 277 7.58 -16.77 -13.69
C ILE A 277 7.98 -17.18 -15.09
N ASP A 278 7.98 -16.23 -16.03
CA ASP A 278 8.38 -16.52 -17.41
C ASP A 278 9.90 -16.39 -17.61
N ALA A 279 10.42 -16.88 -18.74
CA ALA A 279 11.85 -16.81 -19.04
C ALA A 279 12.38 -15.36 -19.05
N LYS A 280 11.51 -14.38 -19.36
CA LYS A 280 11.84 -12.96 -19.37
C LYS A 280 12.04 -12.43 -17.96
N ASP A 281 11.20 -12.86 -17.02
CA ASP A 281 11.30 -12.51 -15.62
C ASP A 281 12.62 -13.02 -15.03
N ILE A 282 13.03 -14.25 -15.36
CA ILE A 282 14.34 -14.81 -14.98
C ILE A 282 15.49 -13.99 -15.58
N GLU A 283 15.39 -13.59 -16.86
CA GLU A 283 16.41 -12.76 -17.49
C GLU A 283 16.54 -11.39 -16.82
N ILE A 284 15.42 -10.73 -16.52
CA ILE A 284 15.41 -9.47 -15.78
C ILE A 284 16.05 -9.65 -14.40
N LEU A 285 15.70 -10.73 -13.67
CA LEU A 285 16.31 -11.04 -12.37
C LEU A 285 17.83 -11.22 -12.46
N LYS A 286 18.34 -11.90 -13.49
CA LYS A 286 19.78 -12.05 -13.72
C LYS A 286 20.46 -10.72 -14.02
N LEU A 287 19.84 -9.87 -14.85
CA LEU A 287 20.40 -8.56 -15.16
C LEU A 287 20.41 -7.63 -13.93
N LEU A 288 19.36 -7.68 -13.10
CA LEU A 288 19.33 -7.01 -11.80
C LEU A 288 20.43 -7.54 -10.88
N ALA A 289 20.65 -8.85 -10.84
CA ALA A 289 21.70 -9.47 -10.03
C ALA A 289 23.12 -9.09 -10.44
N ASN A 290 23.30 -8.70 -11.70
CA ASN A 290 24.55 -8.15 -12.24
C ASN A 290 24.72 -6.65 -11.96
N GLY A 291 23.79 -6.02 -11.25
CA GLY A 291 23.87 -4.62 -10.85
C GLY A 291 23.27 -3.62 -11.84
N ASN A 292 22.58 -4.07 -12.89
CA ASN A 292 21.98 -3.17 -13.89
C ASN A 292 20.70 -2.52 -13.34
N ASN A 293 20.53 -1.22 -13.59
CA ASN A 293 19.27 -0.52 -13.31
C ASN A 293 18.24 -0.73 -14.44
N THR A 294 16.99 -0.32 -14.24
CA THR A 294 15.89 -0.58 -15.20
C THR A 294 16.12 0.06 -16.58
N SER A 295 16.85 1.18 -16.65
CA SER A 295 17.20 1.84 -17.91
C SER A 295 18.28 1.07 -18.67
N GLU A 296 19.31 0.59 -17.97
CA GLU A 296 20.36 -0.26 -18.55
C GLU A 296 19.79 -1.60 -19.02
N ILE A 297 18.89 -2.21 -18.25
CA ILE A 297 18.20 -3.45 -18.63
C ILE A 297 17.42 -3.26 -19.93
N LYS A 298 16.74 -2.12 -20.09
CA LYS A 298 16.03 -1.79 -21.32
C LYS A 298 16.97 -1.76 -22.52
N GLU A 299 18.12 -1.10 -22.40
CA GLU A 299 19.10 -1.04 -23.48
C GLU A 299 19.65 -2.42 -23.82
N ILE A 300 19.98 -3.23 -22.80
CA ILE A 300 20.49 -4.59 -22.98
C ILE A 300 19.47 -5.48 -23.70
N LEU A 301 18.19 -5.44 -23.30
CA LEU A 301 17.14 -6.24 -23.92
C LEU A 301 16.84 -5.77 -25.35
N ASN A 302 16.77 -4.46 -25.60
CA ASN A 302 16.58 -3.92 -26.95
C ASN A 302 17.72 -4.30 -27.91
N ASN A 303 18.96 -4.27 -27.43
CA ASN A 303 20.13 -4.68 -28.22
C ASN A 303 20.13 -6.18 -28.56
N LYS A 304 19.42 -7.01 -27.78
CA LYS A 304 19.18 -8.42 -28.08
C LYS A 304 17.99 -8.67 -29.01
N GLY A 305 17.34 -7.61 -29.50
CA GLY A 305 16.13 -7.71 -30.34
C GLY A 305 14.84 -7.90 -29.53
N GLU A 306 14.90 -7.70 -28.22
CA GLU A 306 13.76 -7.87 -27.32
C GLU A 306 13.20 -6.52 -26.87
N TYR A 307 12.21 -6.03 -27.60
CA TYR A 307 11.65 -4.70 -27.35
C TYR A 307 10.71 -4.68 -26.14
N LEU A 308 11.19 -4.14 -25.02
CA LEU A 308 10.36 -3.75 -23.89
C LEU A 308 10.47 -2.26 -23.62
N SER A 309 9.33 -1.64 -23.26
CA SER A 309 9.34 -0.30 -22.71
C SER A 309 9.98 -0.30 -21.32
N LEU A 310 10.52 0.85 -20.91
CA LEU A 310 11.02 1.04 -19.53
C LEU A 310 9.93 0.68 -18.51
N SER A 311 8.70 1.16 -18.75
CA SER A 311 7.54 0.84 -17.92
C SER A 311 7.21 -0.66 -17.91
N GLY A 312 7.43 -1.38 -19.00
CA GLY A 312 7.23 -2.83 -19.06
C GLY A 312 8.22 -3.59 -18.18
N ILE A 313 9.48 -3.15 -18.15
CA ILE A 313 10.51 -3.72 -17.26
C ILE A 313 10.20 -3.37 -15.81
N GLU A 314 9.88 -2.12 -15.50
CA GLU A 314 9.52 -1.71 -14.13
C GLU A 314 8.30 -2.46 -13.61
N LYS A 315 7.28 -2.69 -14.46
CA LYS A 315 6.13 -3.56 -14.15
C LYS A 315 6.53 -4.97 -13.79
N LYS A 316 7.40 -5.60 -14.60
CA LYS A 316 7.90 -6.95 -14.32
C LYS A 316 8.70 -6.98 -13.01
N VAL A 317 9.56 -5.99 -12.76
CA VAL A 317 10.31 -5.89 -11.51
C VAL A 317 9.39 -5.70 -10.30
N ALA A 318 8.36 -4.85 -10.38
CA ALA A 318 7.38 -4.67 -9.31
C ALA A 318 6.56 -5.95 -9.06
N LYS A 319 6.16 -6.64 -10.14
CA LYS A 319 5.47 -7.93 -10.09
C LYS A 319 6.33 -9.00 -9.41
N LEU A 320 7.62 -9.06 -9.74
CA LEU A 320 8.58 -9.99 -9.14
C LEU A 320 8.84 -9.65 -7.67
N LYS A 321 9.00 -8.36 -7.34
CA LYS A 321 9.10 -7.90 -5.96
C LYS A 321 7.91 -8.37 -5.14
N PHE A 322 6.69 -8.23 -5.66
CA PHE A 322 5.51 -8.73 -4.97
C PHE A 322 5.49 -10.27 -4.85
N PHE A 323 5.77 -10.98 -5.94
CA PHE A 323 5.76 -12.45 -5.96
C PHE A 323 6.71 -13.05 -4.93
N PHE A 324 7.89 -12.45 -4.77
CA PHE A 324 8.93 -12.88 -3.85
C PHE A 324 8.87 -12.17 -2.48
N ASP A 325 7.87 -11.33 -2.22
CA ASP A 325 7.77 -10.52 -1.00
C ASP A 325 9.01 -9.64 -0.72
N ALA A 326 9.60 -9.11 -1.81
CA ALA A 326 10.80 -8.30 -1.79
C ALA A 326 10.53 -6.80 -1.75
N ASN A 327 10.87 -6.19 -0.61
CA ASN A 327 10.78 -4.73 -0.37
C ASN A 327 11.58 -3.82 -1.31
N ASN A 328 12.66 -4.32 -1.92
CA ASN A 328 13.46 -3.55 -2.88
C ASN A 328 14.17 -4.48 -3.87
N THR A 329 14.85 -3.90 -4.85
CA THR A 329 15.48 -4.67 -5.93
C THR A 329 16.64 -5.54 -5.44
N ILE A 330 17.39 -5.06 -4.44
CA ILE A 330 18.49 -5.82 -3.83
C ILE A 330 17.92 -7.03 -3.08
N HIS A 331 16.84 -6.82 -2.33
CA HIS A 331 16.14 -7.87 -1.62
C HIS A 331 15.57 -8.92 -2.58
N LEU A 332 14.96 -8.49 -3.70
CA LEU A 332 14.48 -9.38 -4.76
C LEU A 332 15.59 -10.28 -5.30
N VAL A 333 16.76 -9.70 -5.59
CA VAL A 333 17.94 -10.45 -6.06
C VAL A 333 18.43 -11.44 -5.00
N SER A 334 18.43 -11.06 -3.72
CA SER A 334 18.83 -11.96 -2.63
C SER A 334 17.92 -13.19 -2.56
N ILE A 335 16.60 -12.98 -2.48
CA ILE A 335 15.61 -14.06 -2.35
C ILE A 335 15.72 -15.02 -3.54
N THR A 336 15.82 -14.48 -4.75
CA THR A 336 15.84 -15.29 -5.97
C THR A 336 17.14 -16.09 -6.12
N LYS A 337 18.28 -15.60 -5.59
CA LYS A 337 19.52 -16.38 -5.46
C LYS A 337 19.41 -17.47 -4.40
N ASP A 338 18.86 -17.16 -3.23
CA ASP A 338 18.71 -18.12 -2.13
C ASP A 338 17.76 -19.26 -2.50
N MET A 339 16.75 -18.99 -3.34
CA MET A 339 15.84 -19.99 -3.90
C MET A 339 16.43 -20.76 -5.10
N GLY A 340 17.62 -20.41 -5.60
CA GLY A 340 18.27 -21.06 -6.73
C GLY A 340 17.60 -20.79 -8.09
N ILE A 341 16.85 -19.69 -8.21
CA ILE A 341 16.16 -19.29 -9.45
C ILE A 341 17.11 -18.60 -10.41
N ILE A 342 18.09 -17.85 -9.88
CA ILE A 342 19.13 -17.16 -10.65
C ILE A 342 20.54 -17.41 -10.15
#